data_AF-A0A7W1EXH4-F1
#
_entry.id   AF-A0A7W1EXH4-F1
#
_cell.length_a   1.000
_cell.length_b   1.000
_cell.length_c   1.000
_cell.angle_alpha   90.00
_cell.angle_beta   90.00
_cell.angle_gamma   90.00
#
_symmetry.space_group_name_H-M   'P 1'
#
loop_
_entity.id
_entity.type
_entity.pdbx_description
1 polymer ?
#
loop_
_entity_poly.entity_id
_entity_poly.type
_entity_poly.pdbx_seq_one_letter_code
_entity_poly.pdbx_strand_id
1 'polypeptide(L)'
;MKKQFIYIFGLTALFMTLSCHKAKKSIKDYYPVVETRAATITDDGDVIVEAQITSDGDQQLEYIGFCMDTLPDPNMMSNQVIIEELSGGNFTTKYDNISTLLPYHSFDPNKTYYFRSWATNGNGYSYGNTISLTNIKSAPVVPTCTLNTNQLNGSPYTIVTAPYNSSNNTWDFQAQSQFYGTLYFKFGSKMRSKVFTTINHQTPNENQVYVGFNSSEFLQSGSKVYVQETSPNNYEITICNAPYTLNSSTSYVNTRFVCPL
;
A
#
# COMPACT_ATOMS: atom_id res chain seq x y z
N MET A 1 32.77 -65.33 -39.72
CA MET A 1 33.85 -64.32 -39.56
C MET A 1 33.79 -63.76 -38.15
N LYS A 2 34.95 -63.77 -37.46
CA LYS A 2 35.15 -63.29 -36.08
C LYS A 2 34.87 -61.79 -35.95
N LYS A 3 34.35 -61.36 -34.78
CA LYS A 3 34.89 -60.26 -33.98
C LYS A 3 34.28 -60.26 -32.56
N GLN A 4 35.14 -60.46 -31.57
CA GLN A 4 34.92 -60.21 -30.14
C GLN A 4 34.73 -58.70 -29.90
N PHE A 5 34.06 -58.28 -28.82
CA PHE A 5 34.44 -57.14 -27.95
C PHE A 5 33.52 -57.13 -26.69
N ILE A 6 33.98 -57.68 -25.56
CA ILE A 6 34.41 -57.00 -24.31
C ILE A 6 33.24 -56.51 -23.42
N TYR A 7 33.12 -57.17 -22.26
CA TYR A 7 32.35 -56.77 -21.08
C TYR A 7 32.99 -55.56 -20.39
N ILE A 8 32.21 -54.54 -20.02
CA ILE A 8 32.51 -53.67 -18.87
C ILE A 8 31.19 -53.38 -18.12
N PHE A 9 31.03 -54.08 -17.00
CA PHE A 9 30.01 -53.85 -15.99
C PHE A 9 30.41 -52.60 -15.20
N GLY A 10 29.92 -51.43 -15.60
CA GLY A 10 30.14 -50.17 -14.88
C GLY A 10 29.13 -50.01 -13.76
N LEU A 11 29.47 -50.52 -12.57
CA LEU A 11 28.71 -50.30 -11.34
C LEU A 11 28.90 -48.83 -10.90
N THR A 12 27.99 -47.95 -11.29
CA THR A 12 27.92 -46.58 -10.73
C THR A 12 27.41 -46.68 -9.30
N ALA A 13 28.34 -46.79 -8.34
CA ALA A 13 28.05 -46.65 -6.93
C ALA A 13 27.56 -45.22 -6.66
N LEU A 14 26.24 -45.06 -6.56
CA LEU A 14 25.60 -43.86 -6.04
C LEU A 14 25.94 -43.80 -4.54
N PHE A 15 27.01 -43.07 -4.20
CA PHE A 15 27.34 -42.73 -2.82
C PHE A 15 26.24 -41.84 -2.25
N MET A 16 25.21 -42.45 -1.67
CA MET A 16 24.36 -41.78 -0.70
C MET A 16 25.23 -41.47 0.51
N THR A 17 25.84 -40.29 0.53
CA THR A 17 26.45 -39.76 1.74
C THR A 17 25.33 -39.53 2.74
N LEU A 18 25.07 -40.52 3.59
CA LEU A 18 24.36 -40.34 4.84
C LEU A 18 25.21 -39.39 5.70
N SER A 19 25.05 -38.09 5.44
CA SER A 19 25.62 -37.04 6.27
C SER A 19 24.91 -37.12 7.61
N CYS A 20 25.55 -37.78 8.56
CA CYS A 20 25.08 -37.88 9.93
C CYS A 20 25.19 -36.49 10.56
N HIS A 21 24.17 -35.66 10.37
CA HIS A 21 24.08 -34.39 11.06
C HIS A 21 23.97 -34.69 12.56
N LYS A 22 24.88 -34.12 13.35
CA LYS A 22 24.77 -34.20 14.80
C LYS A 22 23.43 -33.59 15.21
N ALA A 23 22.66 -34.34 15.98
CA ALA A 23 21.39 -33.84 16.51
C ALA A 23 21.63 -32.54 17.29
N LYS A 24 20.77 -31.53 17.05
CA LYS A 24 20.82 -30.27 17.79
C LYS A 24 20.33 -30.48 19.23
N LYS A 25 20.72 -29.56 20.11
CA LYS A 25 20.45 -29.68 21.55
C LYS A 25 18.99 -29.43 21.90
N SER A 26 18.31 -28.57 21.12
CA SER A 26 16.91 -28.22 21.31
C SER A 26 16.14 -28.38 20.01
N ILE A 27 14.88 -28.79 20.12
CA ILE A 27 13.96 -28.84 18.97
C ILE A 27 13.82 -27.45 18.31
N LYS A 28 13.91 -26.37 19.09
CA LYS A 28 13.85 -25.00 18.58
C LYS A 28 15.01 -24.65 17.65
N ASP A 29 16.15 -25.34 17.77
CA ASP A 29 17.30 -25.08 16.91
C ASP A 29 17.09 -25.60 15.48
N TYR A 30 16.08 -26.46 15.27
CA TYR A 30 15.69 -26.95 13.94
C TYR A 30 14.76 -25.98 13.21
N TYR A 31 14.08 -25.10 13.93
CA TYR A 31 13.11 -24.16 13.39
C TYR A 31 13.80 -22.88 12.91
N PRO A 32 13.15 -22.11 12.02
CA PRO A 32 13.64 -20.79 11.66
C PRO A 32 13.70 -19.89 12.90
N VAL A 33 14.51 -18.83 12.83
CA VAL A 33 14.53 -17.74 13.79
C VAL A 33 14.23 -16.44 13.05
N VAL A 34 13.16 -15.78 13.46
CA VAL A 34 12.63 -14.57 12.83
C VAL A 34 12.37 -13.51 13.90
N GLU A 35 12.61 -12.25 13.57
CA GLU A 35 12.38 -11.09 14.43
C GLU A 35 11.42 -10.12 13.73
N THR A 36 10.45 -9.58 14.47
CA THR A 36 9.63 -8.45 13.99
C THR A 36 10.33 -7.18 14.43
N ARG A 37 10.93 -6.47 13.48
CA ARG A 37 11.85 -5.36 13.76
C ARG A 37 11.12 -4.05 14.02
N ALA A 38 10.11 -3.74 13.22
CA ALA A 38 9.38 -2.49 13.32
C ALA A 38 7.96 -2.61 12.78
N ALA A 39 7.07 -1.76 13.29
CA ALA A 39 5.80 -1.43 12.67
C ALA A 39 5.65 0.10 12.71
N THR A 40 5.44 0.74 11.57
CA THR A 40 5.41 2.21 11.44
C THR A 40 4.15 2.66 10.71
N ILE A 41 3.49 3.67 11.25
CA ILE A 41 2.32 4.31 10.61
C ILE A 41 2.84 5.27 9.55
N THR A 42 2.33 5.18 8.33
CA THR A 42 2.64 6.13 7.25
C THR A 42 1.74 7.36 7.31
N ASP A 43 2.12 8.44 6.62
CA ASP A 43 1.32 9.67 6.55
C ASP A 43 -0.09 9.41 5.97
N ASP A 44 -0.22 8.45 5.06
CA ASP A 44 -1.49 8.05 4.44
C ASP A 44 -2.32 7.11 5.35
N GLY A 45 -1.80 6.75 6.53
CA GLY A 45 -2.47 5.91 7.52
C GLY A 45 -2.36 4.40 7.27
N ASP A 46 -1.42 3.97 6.44
CA ASP A 46 -1.04 2.55 6.30
C ASP A 46 -0.06 2.15 7.41
N VAL A 47 0.22 0.85 7.56
CA VAL A 47 1.27 0.36 8.43
C VAL A 47 2.32 -0.42 7.64
N ILE A 48 3.58 0.02 7.69
CA ILE A 48 4.72 -0.75 7.18
C ILE A 48 5.26 -1.59 8.33
N VAL A 49 5.39 -2.91 8.10
CA VAL A 49 5.93 -3.86 9.07
C VAL A 49 7.20 -4.47 8.49
N GLU A 50 8.27 -4.48 9.28
CA GLU A 50 9.59 -4.94 8.88
C GLU A 50 10.01 -6.12 9.75
N ALA A 51 10.65 -7.11 9.15
CA ALA A 51 11.16 -8.28 9.84
C ALA A 51 12.48 -8.76 9.25
N GLN A 52 13.14 -9.61 10.01
CA GLN A 52 14.40 -10.23 9.60
C GLN A 52 14.43 -11.70 10.00
N ILE A 53 14.89 -12.54 9.08
CA ILE A 53 15.32 -13.91 9.38
C ILE A 53 16.76 -13.84 9.91
N THR A 54 16.98 -14.33 11.12
CA THR A 54 18.31 -14.45 11.73
C THR A 54 18.89 -15.86 11.59
N SER A 55 18.05 -16.85 11.28
CA SER A 55 18.49 -18.21 10.95
C SER A 55 17.38 -18.98 10.22
N ASP A 56 17.74 -19.78 9.22
CA ASP A 56 16.80 -20.69 8.53
C ASP A 56 16.51 -21.94 9.38
N GLY A 57 17.26 -22.16 10.46
CA GLY A 57 17.19 -23.38 11.27
C GLY A 57 18.09 -24.48 10.71
N ASP A 58 17.53 -25.67 10.47
CA ASP A 58 18.27 -26.83 9.91
C ASP A 58 17.83 -27.20 8.48
N GLN A 59 16.84 -26.50 7.95
CA GLN A 59 16.35 -26.67 6.59
C GLN A 59 16.10 -25.31 5.95
N GLN A 60 16.03 -25.29 4.62
CA GLN A 60 15.69 -24.09 3.88
C GLN A 60 14.28 -23.59 4.25
N LEU A 61 14.11 -22.27 4.27
CA LEU A 61 12.79 -21.64 4.45
C LEU A 61 11.83 -22.06 3.32
N GLU A 62 10.57 -22.33 3.70
CA GLU A 62 9.49 -22.62 2.77
C GLU A 62 8.57 -21.40 2.59
N TYR A 63 8.13 -20.81 3.71
CA TYR A 63 7.26 -19.64 3.71
C TYR A 63 7.67 -18.65 4.80
N ILE A 64 7.51 -17.37 4.50
CA ILE A 64 7.72 -16.27 5.44
C ILE A 64 6.57 -15.28 5.30
N GLY A 65 6.32 -14.51 6.35
CA GLY A 65 5.29 -13.50 6.26
C GLY A 65 5.01 -12.78 7.55
N PHE A 66 3.87 -12.10 7.54
CA PHE A 66 3.33 -11.36 8.66
C PHE A 66 1.90 -11.79 8.96
N CYS A 67 1.47 -11.57 10.20
CA CYS A 67 0.10 -11.70 10.65
C CYS A 67 -0.26 -10.50 11.54
N MET A 68 -1.55 -10.19 11.60
CA MET A 68 -2.08 -9.06 12.36
C MET A 68 -3.44 -9.39 13.00
N ASP A 69 -3.69 -8.88 14.19
CA ASP A 69 -5.02 -8.96 14.84
C ASP A 69 -5.24 -7.77 15.80
N THR A 70 -6.48 -7.61 16.25
CA THR A 70 -6.84 -6.74 17.38
C THR A 70 -6.70 -7.46 18.73
N LEU A 71 -6.55 -8.78 18.71
CA LEU A 71 -6.18 -9.59 19.87
C LEU A 71 -4.65 -9.73 19.97
N PRO A 72 -4.08 -9.76 21.20
CA PRO A 72 -2.66 -10.04 21.40
C PRO A 72 -2.23 -11.39 20.79
N ASP A 73 -0.96 -11.47 20.41
CA ASP A 73 -0.30 -12.67 19.87
C ASP A 73 -1.01 -13.27 18.64
N PRO A 74 -1.11 -12.52 17.52
CA PRO A 74 -1.73 -13.01 16.30
C PRO A 74 -1.05 -14.31 15.83
N ASN A 75 -1.87 -15.29 15.44
CA ASN A 75 -1.38 -16.51 14.81
C ASN A 75 -1.12 -16.25 13.32
N MET A 76 -0.32 -17.11 12.67
CA MET A 76 0.12 -16.90 11.29
C MET A 76 -1.03 -16.82 10.26
N MET A 77 -2.21 -17.36 10.59
CA MET A 77 -3.38 -17.34 9.71
C MET A 77 -4.24 -16.08 9.88
N SER A 78 -4.06 -15.31 10.96
CA SER A 78 -4.79 -14.06 11.18
C SER A 78 -4.28 -12.97 10.25
N ASN A 79 -5.12 -12.53 9.30
CA ASN A 79 -4.81 -11.41 8.39
C ASN A 79 -3.41 -11.54 7.77
N GLN A 80 -3.14 -12.73 7.25
CA GLN A 80 -1.82 -13.15 6.81
C GLN A 80 -1.38 -12.40 5.56
N VAL A 81 -0.09 -12.03 5.50
CA VAL A 81 0.58 -11.65 4.27
C VAL A 81 1.80 -12.55 4.10
N ILE A 82 1.83 -13.31 3.00
CA ILE A 82 2.97 -14.16 2.62
C ILE A 82 3.93 -13.33 1.78
N ILE A 83 5.23 -13.47 2.03
CA ILE A 83 6.29 -12.77 1.30
C ILE A 83 7.12 -13.79 0.53
N GLU A 84 7.40 -13.47 -0.74
CA GLU A 84 8.12 -14.37 -1.66
C GLU A 84 9.62 -14.06 -1.76
N GLU A 85 10.03 -12.85 -1.37
CA GLU A 85 11.38 -12.35 -1.57
C GLU A 85 12.05 -11.90 -0.26
N LEU A 86 13.32 -12.26 -0.10
CA LEU A 86 14.20 -11.81 0.99
C LEU A 86 15.29 -10.91 0.43
N SER A 87 15.54 -9.79 1.09
CA SER A 87 16.67 -8.89 0.80
C SER A 87 17.68 -8.95 1.93
N GLY A 88 18.70 -9.79 1.78
CA GLY A 88 19.74 -9.98 2.80
C GLY A 88 19.17 -10.43 4.16
N GLY A 89 18.16 -11.32 4.13
CA GLY A 89 17.45 -11.79 5.33
C GLY A 89 16.34 -10.88 5.82
N ASN A 90 16.21 -9.65 5.29
CA ASN A 90 15.12 -8.75 5.63
C ASN A 90 13.93 -8.92 4.70
N PHE A 91 12.73 -8.67 5.21
CA PHE A 91 11.49 -8.62 4.45
C PHE A 91 10.53 -7.61 5.08
N THR A 92 9.64 -7.07 4.26
CA THR A 92 8.72 -6.00 4.66
C THR A 92 7.35 -6.21 4.03
N THR A 93 6.32 -5.67 4.65
CA THR A 93 4.98 -5.60 4.07
C THR A 93 4.30 -4.30 4.44
N LYS A 94 3.22 -3.99 3.71
CA LYS A 94 2.33 -2.87 3.98
C LYS A 94 0.92 -3.39 4.24
N TYR A 95 0.43 -3.16 5.45
CA TYR A 95 -0.99 -3.30 5.78
C TYR A 95 -1.71 -2.01 5.35
N ASP A 96 -2.42 -2.11 4.23
CA ASP A 96 -3.10 -0.99 3.58
C ASP A 96 -4.48 -0.73 4.21
N ASN A 97 -4.77 0.52 4.57
CA ASN A 97 -6.03 0.94 5.18
C ASN A 97 -7.26 0.93 4.24
N ILE A 98 -7.08 0.57 2.98
CA ILE A 98 -8.11 0.52 1.92
C ILE A 98 -8.26 -0.87 1.31
N SER A 99 -7.37 -1.82 1.61
CA SER A 99 -7.39 -3.15 0.98
C SER A 99 -8.66 -3.93 1.31
N THR A 100 -9.22 -4.56 0.29
CA THR A 100 -10.36 -5.50 0.42
C THR A 100 -9.93 -6.88 0.90
N LEU A 101 -8.63 -7.14 1.00
CA LEU A 101 -8.07 -8.45 1.36
C LEU A 101 -8.05 -8.70 2.88
N LEU A 102 -8.35 -7.67 3.68
CA LEU A 102 -8.48 -7.79 5.13
C LEU A 102 -9.93 -7.47 5.54
N PRO A 103 -10.51 -8.21 6.51
CA PRO A 103 -11.86 -7.97 7.02
C PRO A 103 -12.02 -6.60 7.69
N TYR A 104 -10.91 -5.91 7.98
CA TYR A 104 -10.89 -4.55 8.49
C TYR A 104 -10.54 -3.57 7.36
N HIS A 105 -11.55 -3.05 6.66
CA HIS A 105 -11.40 -2.08 5.56
C HIS A 105 -11.06 -0.63 6.02
N SER A 106 -10.32 -0.51 7.11
CA SER A 106 -9.77 0.72 7.71
C SER A 106 -9.30 0.39 9.12
N PHE A 107 -8.22 1.03 9.58
CA PHE A 107 -7.85 0.96 10.98
C PHE A 107 -8.76 1.88 11.80
N ASP A 108 -9.37 1.34 12.85
CA ASP A 108 -10.07 2.16 13.83
C ASP A 108 -9.02 2.86 14.72
N PRO A 109 -8.96 4.20 14.76
CA PRO A 109 -7.96 4.92 15.53
C PRO A 109 -8.07 4.66 17.04
N ASN A 110 -9.19 4.14 17.53
CA ASN A 110 -9.40 3.83 18.95
C ASN A 110 -9.03 2.38 19.31
N LYS A 111 -8.63 1.55 18.34
CA LYS A 111 -8.22 0.16 18.57
C LYS A 111 -6.71 0.02 18.66
N THR A 112 -6.29 -1.05 19.32
CA THR A 112 -4.91 -1.53 19.32
C THR A 112 -4.81 -2.69 18.34
N TYR A 113 -3.77 -2.67 17.52
CA TYR A 113 -3.46 -3.70 16.55
C TYR A 113 -2.09 -4.29 16.85
N TYR A 114 -1.98 -5.60 16.74
CA TYR A 114 -0.78 -6.39 17.03
C TYR A 114 -0.27 -6.99 15.73
N PHE A 115 1.01 -6.80 15.45
CA PHE A 115 1.71 -7.24 14.25
C PHE A 115 2.81 -8.21 14.65
N ARG A 116 2.98 -9.27 13.85
CA ARG A 116 3.97 -10.30 14.13
C ARG A 116 4.45 -10.93 12.83
N SER A 117 5.75 -11.15 12.72
CA SER A 117 6.34 -11.94 11.64
C SER A 117 6.36 -13.43 11.97
N TRP A 118 6.40 -14.26 10.93
CA TRP A 118 6.48 -15.71 11.06
C TRP A 118 7.31 -16.30 9.92
N ALA A 119 7.86 -17.49 10.15
CA ALA A 119 8.65 -18.23 9.17
C ALA A 119 8.47 -19.74 9.35
N THR A 120 8.52 -20.50 8.26
CA THR A 120 8.42 -21.97 8.25
C THR A 120 9.57 -22.58 7.47
N ASN A 121 9.97 -23.78 7.87
CA ASN A 121 10.81 -24.71 7.12
C ASN A 121 10.24 -26.13 7.27
N GLY A 122 10.82 -27.11 6.58
CA GLY A 122 10.31 -28.49 6.64
C GLY A 122 10.44 -29.20 8.00
N ASN A 123 11.06 -28.57 9.00
CA ASN A 123 11.06 -29.06 10.39
C ASN A 123 9.98 -28.42 11.27
N GLY A 124 9.49 -27.22 10.94
CA GLY A 124 8.50 -26.50 11.74
C GLY A 124 8.45 -25.00 11.45
N TYR A 125 7.93 -24.24 12.42
CA TYR A 125 7.73 -22.80 12.27
C TYR A 125 8.10 -22.04 13.53
N SER A 126 8.31 -20.74 13.37
CA SER A 126 8.51 -19.82 14.48
C SER A 126 7.84 -18.48 14.21
N TYR A 127 7.70 -17.71 15.29
CA TYR A 127 7.18 -16.36 15.27
C TYR A 127 8.22 -15.38 15.80
N GLY A 128 8.17 -14.16 15.30
CA GLY A 128 8.84 -13.01 15.87
C GLY A 128 8.17 -12.52 17.16
N ASN A 129 8.78 -11.50 17.75
CA ASN A 129 8.18 -10.70 18.81
C ASN A 129 6.94 -9.95 18.30
N THR A 130 5.94 -9.76 19.16
CA THR A 130 4.75 -8.99 18.81
C THR A 130 5.03 -7.49 18.98
N ILE A 131 4.69 -6.67 17.98
CA ILE A 131 4.68 -5.20 18.06
C ILE A 131 3.23 -4.73 18.04
N SER A 132 2.86 -3.78 18.88
CA SER A 132 1.51 -3.19 18.89
C SER A 132 1.52 -1.72 18.52
N LEU A 133 0.50 -1.30 17.77
CA LEU A 133 0.24 0.10 17.42
C LEU A 133 -1.20 0.47 17.82
N THR A 134 -1.41 1.74 18.09
CA THR A 134 -2.74 2.34 18.30
C THR A 134 -2.77 3.70 17.60
N ASN A 135 -3.96 4.32 17.48
CA ASN A 135 -4.12 5.61 16.78
C ASN A 135 -3.55 5.57 15.36
N ILE A 136 -3.74 4.44 14.67
CA ILE A 136 -3.38 4.28 13.26
C ILE A 136 -4.39 5.08 12.45
N LYS A 137 -3.94 6.22 11.95
CA LYS A 137 -4.72 7.14 11.11
C LYS A 137 -3.78 7.94 10.24
N SER A 138 -4.32 8.50 9.17
CA SER A 138 -3.58 9.42 8.32
C SER A 138 -3.23 10.72 9.07
N ALA A 139 -2.08 11.29 8.72
CA ALA A 139 -1.66 12.59 9.17
C ALA A 139 -2.56 13.68 8.56
N PRO A 140 -2.81 14.80 9.26
CA PRO A 140 -3.51 15.94 8.68
C PRO A 140 -2.76 16.50 7.47
N VAL A 141 -3.45 16.65 6.36
CA VAL A 141 -2.95 17.27 5.13
C VAL A 141 -3.25 18.76 5.20
N VAL A 142 -2.19 19.57 5.26
CA VAL A 142 -2.30 21.03 5.43
C VAL A 142 -2.09 21.74 4.08
N PRO A 143 -3.11 22.41 3.52
CA PRO A 143 -2.96 23.22 2.31
C PRO A 143 -2.10 24.47 2.55
N THR A 144 -1.46 24.97 1.49
CA THR A 144 -0.65 26.21 1.53
C THR A 144 -1.48 27.50 1.51
N CYS A 145 -2.81 27.40 1.47
CA CYS A 145 -3.73 28.52 1.40
C CYS A 145 -4.93 28.28 2.30
N THR A 146 -5.56 29.37 2.75
CA THR A 146 -6.83 29.32 3.47
C THR A 146 -7.93 29.82 2.53
N LEU A 147 -8.88 28.95 2.22
CA LEU A 147 -10.01 29.25 1.34
C LEU A 147 -11.34 28.98 2.06
N ASN A 148 -12.37 29.70 1.62
CA ASN A 148 -13.74 29.38 1.98
C ASN A 148 -14.12 28.02 1.41
N THR A 149 -14.89 27.24 2.16
CA THR A 149 -15.38 25.95 1.69
C THR A 149 -16.47 26.12 0.65
N ASN A 150 -16.65 25.09 -0.18
CA ASN A 150 -17.62 24.98 -1.25
C ASN A 150 -17.51 26.08 -2.33
N GLN A 151 -16.29 26.50 -2.67
CA GLN A 151 -16.05 27.55 -3.65
C GLN A 151 -14.90 27.24 -4.61
N LEU A 152 -15.06 27.66 -5.87
CA LEU A 152 -14.04 27.75 -6.90
C LEU A 152 -13.82 29.23 -7.25
N ASN A 153 -12.63 29.76 -6.99
CA ASN A 153 -12.26 31.15 -7.22
C ASN A 153 -13.31 32.15 -6.67
N GLY A 154 -13.90 31.83 -5.51
CA GLY A 154 -14.96 32.61 -4.88
C GLY A 154 -16.39 32.33 -5.38
N SER A 155 -16.57 31.60 -6.48
CA SER A 155 -17.89 31.16 -6.97
C SER A 155 -18.33 29.88 -6.26
N PRO A 156 -19.57 29.78 -5.75
CA PRO A 156 -20.06 28.56 -5.11
C PRO A 156 -20.13 27.39 -6.09
N TYR A 157 -19.96 26.17 -5.56
CA TYR A 157 -20.37 24.96 -6.26
C TYR A 157 -21.87 24.73 -6.13
N THR A 158 -22.51 24.30 -7.22
CA THR A 158 -23.91 23.88 -7.26
C THR A 158 -24.06 22.37 -7.13
N ILE A 159 -23.07 21.59 -7.58
CA ILE A 159 -23.04 20.12 -7.51
C ILE A 159 -21.60 19.67 -7.27
N VAL A 160 -21.40 18.70 -6.38
CA VAL A 160 -20.17 17.89 -6.29
C VAL A 160 -20.62 16.44 -6.21
N THR A 161 -20.18 15.56 -7.11
CA THR A 161 -20.65 14.17 -7.09
C THR A 161 -19.78 13.30 -6.18
N ALA A 162 -20.36 12.21 -5.68
CA ALA A 162 -19.59 11.17 -5.01
C ALA A 162 -18.52 10.57 -5.94
N PRO A 163 -17.30 10.30 -5.44
CA PRO A 163 -16.28 9.56 -6.15
C PRO A 163 -16.71 8.13 -6.46
N TYR A 164 -16.45 7.67 -7.68
CA TYR A 164 -16.68 6.29 -8.08
C TYR A 164 -15.44 5.70 -8.76
N ASN A 165 -15.24 4.39 -8.64
CA ASN A 165 -14.19 3.68 -9.38
C ASN A 165 -14.65 3.44 -10.83
N SER A 166 -13.94 4.02 -11.78
CA SER A 166 -14.20 3.91 -13.21
C SER A 166 -13.66 2.61 -13.80
N SER A 167 -14.01 2.32 -15.06
CA SER A 167 -13.52 1.11 -15.77
C SER A 167 -11.99 1.06 -15.94
N ASN A 168 -11.30 2.19 -15.80
CA ASN A 168 -9.84 2.29 -15.92
C ASN A 168 -9.13 2.25 -14.57
N ASN A 169 -9.83 1.83 -13.50
CA ASN A 169 -9.33 1.83 -12.12
C ASN A 169 -8.94 3.22 -11.59
N THR A 170 -9.56 4.27 -12.15
CA THR A 170 -9.43 5.65 -11.67
C THR A 170 -10.60 6.00 -10.77
N TRP A 171 -10.39 6.92 -9.82
CA TRP A 171 -11.45 7.45 -8.98
C TRP A 171 -11.91 8.80 -9.49
N ASP A 172 -13.12 8.80 -10.05
CA ASP A 172 -13.64 9.90 -10.84
C ASP A 172 -14.78 10.60 -10.10
N PHE A 173 -14.85 11.92 -10.22
CA PHE A 173 -16.02 12.72 -9.84
C PHE A 173 -15.99 14.08 -10.55
N GLN A 174 -17.09 14.83 -10.41
CA GLN A 174 -17.22 16.16 -10.98
C GLN A 174 -17.67 17.18 -9.94
N ALA A 175 -17.23 18.43 -10.11
CA ALA A 175 -17.64 19.56 -9.29
C ALA A 175 -18.08 20.73 -10.19
N GLN A 176 -19.36 21.06 -10.18
CA GLN A 176 -19.95 22.10 -11.02
C GLN A 176 -20.07 23.42 -10.25
N SER A 177 -19.41 24.47 -10.77
CA SER A 177 -19.49 25.83 -10.26
C SER A 177 -20.49 26.65 -11.06
N GLN A 178 -21.17 27.58 -10.38
CA GLN A 178 -22.15 28.47 -11.00
C GLN A 178 -21.56 29.30 -12.16
N PHE A 179 -20.34 29.80 -12.02
CA PHE A 179 -19.71 30.69 -13.01
C PHE A 179 -18.59 30.05 -13.83
N TYR A 180 -17.92 29.02 -13.32
CA TYR A 180 -16.73 28.43 -13.95
C TYR A 180 -16.98 27.08 -14.64
N GLY A 181 -18.23 26.61 -14.67
CA GLY A 181 -18.59 25.33 -15.28
C GLY A 181 -18.16 24.13 -14.42
N THR A 182 -17.94 22.98 -15.07
CA THR A 182 -17.66 21.71 -14.39
C THR A 182 -16.17 21.40 -14.40
N LEU A 183 -15.64 21.04 -13.23
CA LEU A 183 -14.33 20.42 -13.09
C LEU A 183 -14.50 18.91 -13.05
N TYR A 184 -13.65 18.20 -13.79
CA TYR A 184 -13.59 16.75 -13.85
C TYR A 184 -12.32 16.27 -13.18
N PHE A 185 -12.47 15.51 -12.11
CA PHE A 185 -11.37 14.92 -11.37
C PHE A 185 -11.24 13.45 -11.74
N LYS A 186 -10.02 13.01 -12.00
CA LYS A 186 -9.67 11.59 -12.14
C LYS A 186 -8.44 11.33 -11.30
N PHE A 187 -8.56 10.54 -10.25
CA PHE A 187 -7.44 10.12 -9.41
C PHE A 187 -6.96 8.75 -9.87
N GLY A 188 -5.64 8.53 -9.91
CA GLY A 188 -5.08 7.24 -10.38
C GLY A 188 -5.17 6.10 -9.36
N SER A 189 -5.75 6.36 -8.18
CA SER A 189 -6.02 5.37 -7.15
C SER A 189 -7.18 5.85 -6.26
N LYS A 190 -7.66 4.98 -5.36
CA LYS A 190 -8.65 5.39 -4.36
C LYS A 190 -8.10 6.56 -3.55
N MET A 191 -8.92 7.59 -3.39
CA MET A 191 -8.53 8.78 -2.65
C MET A 191 -8.20 8.44 -1.19
N ARG A 192 -7.20 9.12 -0.66
CA ARG A 192 -6.67 9.02 0.70
C ARG A 192 -6.27 10.41 1.18
N SER A 193 -6.12 10.59 2.49
CA SER A 193 -5.49 11.79 3.05
C SER A 193 -4.03 11.91 2.60
N LYS A 194 -3.77 12.69 1.53
CA LYS A 194 -2.43 13.06 1.08
C LYS A 194 -2.41 14.19 0.06
N VAL A 195 -1.21 14.54 -0.39
CA VAL A 195 -1.01 15.48 -1.51
C VAL A 195 -0.82 14.71 -2.81
N PHE A 196 -1.73 14.92 -3.76
CA PHE A 196 -1.63 14.41 -5.14
C PHE A 196 -0.98 15.45 -6.04
N THR A 197 -0.34 14.98 -7.11
CA THR A 197 0.27 15.85 -8.13
C THR A 197 -0.60 15.86 -9.39
N THR A 198 -0.90 17.05 -9.92
CA THR A 198 -1.65 17.15 -11.19
C THR A 198 -0.84 16.65 -12.37
N ILE A 199 -1.53 16.10 -13.36
CA ILE A 199 -0.96 15.70 -14.66
C ILE A 199 -1.82 16.24 -15.81
N ASN A 200 -1.27 16.21 -17.03
CA ASN A 200 -1.88 16.75 -18.25
C ASN A 200 -2.43 15.69 -19.21
N HIS A 201 -2.62 14.45 -18.75
CA HIS A 201 -3.26 13.36 -19.50
C HIS A 201 -4.30 12.65 -18.62
N GLN A 202 -5.29 11.98 -19.22
CA GLN A 202 -6.43 11.41 -18.49
C GLN A 202 -6.18 10.04 -17.87
N THR A 203 -4.92 9.60 -17.79
CA THR A 203 -4.52 8.29 -17.25
C THR A 203 -3.53 8.46 -16.08
N PRO A 204 -4.00 9.01 -14.95
CA PRO A 204 -3.16 9.19 -13.77
C PRO A 204 -2.71 7.85 -13.19
N ASN A 205 -1.45 7.79 -12.78
CA ASN A 205 -0.93 6.70 -11.95
C ASN A 205 -1.27 6.93 -10.47
N GLU A 206 -0.84 6.01 -9.61
CA GLU A 206 -0.89 6.21 -8.16
C GLU A 206 -0.25 7.57 -7.78
N ASN A 207 -0.87 8.28 -6.83
CA ASN A 207 -0.47 9.62 -6.35
C ASN A 207 -0.66 10.77 -7.36
N GLN A 208 -1.24 10.50 -8.53
CA GLN A 208 -1.51 11.52 -9.54
C GLN A 208 -3.01 11.80 -9.68
N VAL A 209 -3.32 13.00 -10.16
CA VAL A 209 -4.69 13.43 -10.45
C VAL A 209 -4.74 14.21 -11.75
N TYR A 210 -5.71 13.92 -12.60
CA TYR A 210 -6.08 14.79 -13.72
C TYR A 210 -7.25 15.67 -13.30
N VAL A 211 -7.16 16.97 -13.57
CA VAL A 211 -8.23 17.94 -13.32
C VAL A 211 -8.52 18.70 -14.60
N GLY A 212 -9.62 18.35 -15.27
CA GLY A 212 -10.07 18.94 -16.54
C GLY A 212 -11.26 19.87 -16.37
N PHE A 213 -11.55 20.65 -17.41
CA PHE A 213 -12.70 21.56 -17.50
C PHE A 213 -13.56 21.23 -18.74
N ASN A 214 -14.81 21.71 -18.77
CA ASN A 214 -15.74 21.51 -19.90
C ASN A 214 -15.19 21.94 -21.28
N SER A 215 -14.29 22.91 -21.34
CA SER A 215 -13.75 23.49 -22.58
C SER A 215 -12.42 22.86 -23.06
N SER A 216 -12.10 21.66 -22.58
CA SER A 216 -10.87 20.89 -22.90
C SER A 216 -9.59 21.40 -22.26
N GLU A 217 -9.65 22.44 -21.42
CA GLU A 217 -8.53 22.85 -20.56
C GLU A 217 -8.34 21.85 -19.40
N PHE A 218 -7.18 21.94 -18.77
CA PHE A 218 -6.81 21.16 -17.61
C PHE A 218 -5.76 21.91 -16.80
N LEU A 219 -5.65 21.57 -15.52
CA LEU A 219 -4.57 22.09 -14.67
C LEU A 219 -3.21 21.63 -15.22
N GLN A 220 -2.24 22.53 -15.26
CA GLN A 220 -0.87 22.19 -15.64
C GLN A 220 -0.30 21.15 -14.69
N SER A 221 0.57 20.28 -15.22
CA SER A 221 1.25 19.24 -14.45
C SER A 221 2.12 19.82 -13.35
N GLY A 222 2.18 19.16 -12.20
CA GLY A 222 3.03 19.55 -11.05
C GLY A 222 2.34 20.39 -9.97
N SER A 223 1.07 20.76 -10.14
CA SER A 223 0.29 21.43 -9.09
C SER A 223 -0.09 20.45 -7.99
N LYS A 224 -0.20 20.94 -6.75
CA LYS A 224 -0.59 20.14 -5.59
C LYS A 224 -2.10 20.14 -5.40
N VAL A 225 -2.67 18.96 -5.22
CA VAL A 225 -4.06 18.75 -4.80
C VAL A 225 -4.03 18.13 -3.41
N TYR A 226 -4.44 18.89 -2.41
CA TYR A 226 -4.48 18.46 -1.02
C TYR A 226 -5.80 17.75 -0.77
N VAL A 227 -5.74 16.47 -0.42
CA VAL A 227 -6.91 15.64 -0.10
C VAL A 227 -6.82 15.25 1.37
N GLN A 228 -7.85 15.53 2.14
CA GLN A 228 -7.98 15.13 3.54
C GLN A 228 -9.25 14.29 3.70
N GLU A 229 -9.13 13.03 4.13
CA GLU A 229 -10.29 12.25 4.55
C GLU A 229 -10.82 12.83 5.89
N THR A 230 -12.07 13.25 5.90
CA THR A 230 -12.73 13.85 7.09
C THR A 230 -13.57 12.85 7.85
N SER A 231 -14.07 11.83 7.15
CA SER A 231 -14.79 10.66 7.66
C SER A 231 -14.75 9.57 6.60
N PRO A 232 -15.07 8.30 6.91
CA PRO A 232 -14.99 7.21 5.93
C PRO A 232 -15.65 7.57 4.59
N ASN A 233 -14.88 7.53 3.50
CA ASN A 233 -15.31 7.89 2.14
C ASN A 233 -15.74 9.36 1.91
N ASN A 234 -15.43 10.29 2.82
CA ASN A 234 -15.67 11.73 2.66
C ASN A 234 -14.33 12.46 2.63
N TYR A 235 -14.14 13.32 1.64
CA TYR A 235 -12.84 13.95 1.40
C TYR A 235 -12.99 15.46 1.24
N GLU A 236 -12.25 16.23 2.02
CA GLU A 236 -12.00 17.64 1.73
C GLU A 236 -10.88 17.74 0.71
N ILE A 237 -11.14 18.48 -0.37
CA ILE A 237 -10.21 18.73 -1.46
C ILE A 237 -9.90 20.21 -1.50
N THR A 238 -8.61 20.54 -1.45
CA THR A 238 -8.12 21.91 -1.60
C THR A 238 -7.08 21.98 -2.72
N ILE A 239 -7.20 22.99 -3.57
CA ILE A 239 -6.21 23.34 -4.59
C ILE A 239 -5.86 24.82 -4.40
N CYS A 240 -4.57 25.10 -4.27
CA CYS A 240 -4.06 26.44 -4.05
C CYS A 240 -3.29 26.91 -5.28
N ASN A 241 -3.78 27.96 -5.93
CA ASN A 241 -3.11 28.66 -7.03
C ASN A 241 -2.59 27.74 -8.15
N ALA A 242 -3.38 26.76 -8.59
CA ALA A 242 -2.97 25.83 -9.64
C ALA A 242 -3.19 26.44 -11.03
N PRO A 243 -2.14 26.60 -11.86
CA PRO A 243 -2.28 27.23 -13.16
C PRO A 243 -2.99 26.34 -14.19
N TYR A 244 -3.76 26.96 -15.06
CA TYR A 244 -4.25 26.40 -16.33
C TYR A 244 -4.14 27.46 -17.43
N THR A 245 -4.08 27.02 -18.69
CA THR A 245 -3.98 27.92 -19.84
C THR A 245 -5.33 28.03 -20.51
N LEU A 246 -5.85 29.25 -20.64
CA LEU A 246 -7.08 29.58 -21.35
C LEU A 246 -6.78 30.70 -22.34
N ASN A 247 -7.05 30.48 -23.64
CA ASN A 247 -6.83 31.47 -24.69
C ASN A 247 -5.43 32.12 -24.66
N SER A 248 -4.38 31.29 -24.51
CA SER A 248 -2.97 31.72 -24.39
C SER A 248 -2.64 32.57 -23.15
N SER A 249 -3.58 32.71 -22.21
CA SER A 249 -3.38 33.40 -20.92
C SER A 249 -3.37 32.39 -19.78
N THR A 250 -2.49 32.61 -18.80
CA THR A 250 -2.47 31.79 -17.58
C THR A 250 -3.54 32.29 -16.61
N SER A 251 -4.39 31.38 -16.17
CA SER A 251 -5.36 31.57 -15.09
C SER A 251 -5.07 30.56 -13.97
N TYR A 252 -5.68 30.76 -12.81
CA TYR A 252 -5.40 29.95 -11.62
C TYR A 252 -6.68 29.41 -11.00
N VAL A 253 -6.59 28.19 -10.47
CA VAL A 253 -7.62 27.58 -9.63
C VAL A 253 -7.23 27.70 -8.17
N ASN A 254 -8.12 28.30 -7.41
CA ASN A 254 -8.20 28.22 -5.96
C ASN A 254 -9.54 27.59 -5.62
N THR A 255 -9.53 26.41 -5.01
CA THR A 255 -10.78 25.76 -4.60
C THR A 255 -10.62 25.02 -3.29
N ARG A 256 -11.70 25.00 -2.52
CA ARG A 256 -11.87 24.14 -1.36
C ARG A 256 -13.31 23.65 -1.32
N PHE A 257 -13.51 22.35 -1.21
CA PHE A 257 -14.84 21.73 -1.08
C PHE A 257 -14.71 20.36 -0.43
N VAL A 258 -15.83 19.82 0.05
CA VAL A 258 -15.90 18.45 0.55
C VAL A 258 -16.70 17.63 -0.45
N CYS A 259 -16.14 16.50 -0.89
CA CYS A 259 -16.92 15.44 -1.50
C CYS A 259 -17.68 14.73 -0.38
N PRO A 260 -18.98 15.08 -0.20
CA PRO A 260 -20.03 14.07 -0.30
C PRO A 260 -21.41 14.67 -0.68
N LEU A 261 -21.45 15.77 -1.45
CA LEU A 261 -22.73 16.40 -1.84
C LEU A 261 -23.61 15.43 -2.64
#